data_AF-A0A2N2FVH8-F1
#
_entry.id   AF-A0A2N2FVH8-F1
#
_cell.length_a   1.000
_cell.length_b   1.000
_cell.length_c   1.000
_cell.angle_alpha   90.00
_cell.angle_beta   90.00
_cell.angle_gamma   90.00
#
_symmetry.space_group_name_H-M   'P 1'
#
loop_
_entity.id
_entity.type
_entity.pdbx_description
1 polymer ?
#
loop_
_entity_poly.entity_id
_entity_poly.type
_entity_poly.pdbx_seq_one_letter_code
_entity_poly.pdbx_strand_id
1 'polypeptide(L)'
;MCYLLPLNIGSRVRVDTAGEFQFTVDKHMELTPRLEIFTEAEYGTGEKWESRAGGNYLLAKNFSLVGQWHSRFGWGGGLRWQF
;
A
#
# COMPACT_ATOMS: atom_id res chain seq x y z
N MET A 1 4.94 -12.48 13.20
CA MET A 1 6.29 -11.87 13.07
C MET A 1 6.31 -10.98 11.82
N CYS A 2 6.91 -9.78 11.89
CA CYS A 2 7.16 -8.92 10.72
C CYS A 2 8.59 -9.13 10.23
N TYR A 3 8.78 -9.29 8.92
CA TYR A 3 10.10 -9.33 8.29
C TYR A 3 10.19 -8.19 7.29
N LEU A 4 11.12 -7.27 7.50
CA LEU A 4 11.43 -6.19 6.58
C LEU A 4 12.50 -6.68 5.61
N LEU A 5 12.15 -6.83 4.34
CA LEU A 5 13.13 -7.17 3.31
C LEU A 5 13.94 -5.92 2.94
N PRO A 6 15.22 -6.09 2.51
CA PRO A 6 16.16 -5.00 2.18
C PRO A 6 15.77 -4.14 0.96
N LEU A 7 14.52 -4.25 0.50
CA LEU A 7 13.94 -3.54 -0.63
C LEU A 7 12.81 -2.59 -0.21
N ASN A 8 12.74 -2.26 1.10
CA ASN A 8 11.65 -1.49 1.70
C ASN A 8 10.28 -2.16 1.48
N ILE A 9 10.29 -3.50 1.59
CA ILE A 9 9.12 -4.36 1.48
C ILE A 9 8.82 -4.86 2.88
N GLY A 10 7.72 -4.40 3.47
CA GLY A 10 7.21 -4.91 4.74
C GLY A 10 6.36 -6.15 4.50
N SER A 11 6.80 -7.29 5.01
CA SER A 11 5.94 -8.48 5.09
C SER A 11 5.39 -8.59 6.50
N ARG A 12 4.08 -8.43 6.65
CA ARG A 12 3.37 -8.54 7.93
C ARG A 12 2.43 -9.73 7.89
N VAL A 13 2.70 -10.70 8.75
CA VAL A 13 1.80 -11.82 8.99
C VAL A 13 1.01 -11.55 10.25
N ARG A 14 -0.32 -11.47 10.12
CA ARG A 14 -1.25 -11.50 11.25
C ARG A 14 -1.93 -12.86 11.29
N VAL A 15 -1.95 -13.42 12.49
CA VAL A 15 -2.72 -14.62 12.80
C VAL A 15 -3.88 -14.13 13.65
N ASP A 16 -5.09 -14.22 13.10
CA ASP A 16 -6.29 -13.84 13.82
C ASP A 16 -6.72 -14.97 14.77
N THR A 17 -7.47 -14.64 15.82
CA THR A 17 -7.80 -15.59 16.90
C THR A 17 -8.72 -16.73 16.40
N ALA A 18 -9.33 -16.55 15.23
CA ALA A 18 -10.15 -17.54 14.53
C ALA A 18 -9.32 -18.62 13.76
N GLY A 19 -7.99 -18.57 13.80
CA GLY A 19 -7.13 -19.48 13.02
C GLY A 19 -6.97 -19.07 11.55
N GLU A 20 -7.43 -17.86 11.21
CA GLU A 20 -7.26 -17.28 9.89
C GLU A 20 -5.89 -16.59 9.78
N PHE A 21 -5.14 -16.98 8.75
CA PHE A 21 -3.86 -16.39 8.44
C PHE A 21 -4.07 -15.27 7.44
N GLN A 22 -3.67 -14.06 7.81
CA GLN A 22 -3.63 -12.91 6.91
C GLN A 22 -2.16 -12.53 6.68
N PHE A 23 -1.78 -12.54 5.42
CA PHE A 23 -0.45 -12.19 4.94
C PHE A 23 -0.52 -10.87 4.17
N THR A 24 0.02 -9.80 4.73
CA THR A 24 0.09 -8.48 4.09
C THR A 24 1.51 -8.23 3.63
N VAL A 25 1.67 -7.81 2.39
CA VAL A 25 2.95 -7.41 1.79
C VAL A 25 2.81 -5.97 1.33
N ASP A 26 3.52 -5.06 1.95
CA ASP A 26 3.65 -3.68 1.51
C ASP A 26 4.99 -3.47 0.80
N LYS A 27 5.01 -2.60 -0.21
CA LYS A 27 6.20 -2.20 -0.94
C LYS A 27 6.13 -0.71 -1.21
N HIS A 28 7.06 0.03 -0.61
CA HIS A 28 7.16 1.47 -0.79
C HIS A 28 8.43 1.80 -1.58
N MET A 29 8.26 2.47 -2.71
CA MET A 29 9.35 2.91 -3.57
C MET A 29 9.26 4.42 -3.81
N GLU A 30 10.16 5.15 -3.18
CA GLU A 30 10.38 6.57 -3.42
C GLU A 30 11.20 6.72 -4.71
N LEU A 31 10.55 6.86 -5.87
CA LEU A 31 11.24 7.05 -7.15
C LEU A 31 11.96 8.40 -7.20
N THR A 32 11.33 9.44 -6.65
CA THR A 32 11.89 10.79 -6.53
C THR A 32 11.35 11.45 -5.27
N PRO A 33 11.98 12.53 -4.75
CA PRO A 33 11.46 13.26 -3.59
C PRO A 33 10.06 13.88 -3.78
N ARG A 34 9.49 13.80 -5.00
CA ARG A 34 8.14 14.25 -5.33
C ARG A 34 7.21 13.13 -5.80
N LEU A 35 7.73 11.95 -6.14
CA LEU A 35 6.93 10.83 -6.64
C LEU A 35 7.28 9.59 -5.82
N GLU A 36 6.29 9.16 -5.05
CA GLU A 36 6.31 7.92 -4.29
C GLU A 36 5.32 6.95 -4.93
N ILE A 37 5.71 5.69 -5.06
CA ILE A 37 4.85 4.62 -5.52
C ILE A 37 4.79 3.59 -4.41
N PHE A 38 3.60 3.12 -4.08
CA PHE A 38 3.39 2.09 -3.08
C PHE A 38 2.47 1.00 -3.61
N THR A 39 2.74 -0.24 -3.24
CA THR A 39 1.92 -1.40 -3.59
C THR A 39 1.74 -2.25 -2.36
N GLU A 40 0.50 -2.65 -2.09
CA GLU A 40 0.15 -3.50 -0.97
C GLU A 40 -0.62 -4.71 -1.50
N ALA A 41 -0.25 -5.91 -1.07
CA ALA A 41 -0.94 -7.14 -1.42
C ALA A 41 -1.29 -7.90 -0.15
N GLU A 42 -2.57 -8.16 0.03
CA GLU A 42 -3.12 -8.91 1.14
C GLU A 42 -3.60 -10.28 0.64
N TYR A 43 -3.16 -11.33 1.34
CA TYR A 43 -3.49 -12.71 1.05
C TYR A 43 -3.97 -13.39 2.33
N GLY A 44 -5.24 -13.79 2.38
CA GLY A 44 -5.83 -14.52 3.49
C GLY A 44 -6.11 -15.98 3.14
N THR A 45 -6.01 -16.90 4.12
CA THR A 45 -6.47 -18.29 3.95
C THR A 45 -7.98 -18.40 3.74
N GLY A 46 -8.77 -17.43 4.25
CA GLY A 46 -10.23 -17.42 4.16
C GLY A 46 -10.83 -16.52 3.08
N GLU A 47 -10.16 -15.42 2.68
CA GLU A 47 -10.72 -14.45 1.74
C GLU A 47 -9.73 -13.95 0.67
N LYS A 48 -10.31 -13.61 -0.48
CA LYS A 48 -9.71 -13.30 -1.79
C LYS A 48 -8.42 -12.49 -1.71
N TRP A 49 -7.48 -12.83 -2.59
CA TRP A 49 -6.31 -12.01 -2.89
C TRP A 49 -6.72 -10.57 -3.22
N GLU A 50 -6.36 -9.62 -2.35
CA GLU A 50 -6.59 -8.20 -2.57
C GLU A 50 -5.25 -7.52 -2.83
N SER A 51 -5.11 -6.98 -4.03
CA SER A 51 -3.95 -6.17 -4.40
C SER A 51 -4.37 -4.71 -4.54
N ARG A 52 -3.57 -3.85 -3.93
CA ARG A 52 -3.60 -2.40 -4.04
C ARG A 52 -2.30 -1.91 -4.64
N ALA A 53 -2.39 -1.02 -5.60
CA ALA A 53 -1.25 -0.23 -6.06
C ALA A 53 -1.60 1.25 -5.88
N GLY A 54 -0.63 2.12 -5.75
CA GLY A 54 -0.87 3.53 -5.56
C GLY A 54 0.38 4.33 -5.83
N GLY A 55 0.19 5.62 -6.06
CA GLY A 55 1.26 6.58 -6.26
C GLY A 55 0.86 7.91 -5.66
N ASN A 56 1.79 8.54 -4.97
CA ASN A 56 1.67 9.88 -4.48
C ASN A 56 2.60 10.80 -5.28
N TYR A 57 2.05 11.86 -5.81
CA TYR A 57 2.75 12.89 -6.56
C TYR A 57 2.62 14.24 -5.85
N LEU A 58 3.72 14.75 -5.35
CA LEU A 58 3.83 16.06 -4.72
C LEU A 58 4.00 17.13 -5.82
N LEU A 59 2.95 17.89 -6.13
CA LEU A 59 3.05 18.99 -7.10
C LEU A 59 3.69 20.23 -6.46
N ALA A 60 3.36 20.52 -5.20
CA ALA A 60 3.87 21.67 -4.47
C ALA A 60 4.09 21.32 -2.99
N LYS A 61 4.79 22.19 -2.25
CA LYS A 61 5.07 22.01 -0.82
C LYS A 61 3.81 21.76 0.04
N ASN A 62 2.65 22.23 -0.47
CA ASN A 62 1.34 22.21 0.17
C ASN A 62 0.30 21.38 -0.60
N PHE A 63 0.67 20.80 -1.75
CA PHE A 63 -0.26 20.13 -2.65
C PHE A 63 0.30 18.79 -3.11
N SER A 64 -0.39 17.72 -2.73
CA SER A 64 -0.05 16.35 -3.11
C SER A 64 -1.27 15.70 -3.73
N LEU A 65 -1.04 14.94 -4.79
CA LEU A 65 -2.04 14.19 -5.52
C LEU A 65 -1.74 12.71 -5.31
N VAL A 66 -2.69 11.97 -4.76
CA VAL A 66 -2.57 10.54 -4.53
C VAL A 66 -3.50 9.79 -5.48
N GLY A 67 -2.95 8.88 -6.26
CA GLY A 67 -3.70 7.89 -7.00
C GLY A 67 -3.61 6.55 -6.28
N GLN A 68 -4.71 5.85 -6.15
CA GLN A 68 -4.76 4.48 -5.64
C GLN A 68 -5.58 3.62 -6.59
N TRP A 69 -5.12 2.42 -6.79
CA TRP A 69 -5.78 1.38 -7.57
C TRP A 69 -6.02 0.19 -6.67
N HIS A 70 -7.27 -0.29 -6.64
CA HIS A 70 -7.67 -1.49 -5.94
C HIS A 70 -8.19 -2.53 -6.93
N SER A 71 -7.68 -3.76 -6.82
CA SER A 71 -8.14 -4.90 -7.64
C SER A 71 -9.62 -5.22 -7.40
N ARG A 72 -10.12 -5.04 -6.16
CA ARG A 72 -11.51 -5.36 -5.77
C ARG A 72 -12.49 -4.19 -5.91
N PHE A 73 -12.02 -2.94 -5.80
CA PHE A 73 -12.86 -1.72 -5.75
C PHE A 73 -12.68 -0.75 -6.94
N GLY A 74 -11.64 -0.91 -7.77
CA GLY A 74 -11.34 -0.01 -8.88
C GLY A 74 -10.31 1.09 -8.55
N TRP A 75 -10.24 2.14 -9.36
CA TRP A 75 -9.30 3.26 -9.20
C TRP A 75 -9.94 4.35 -8.33
N GLY A 76 -9.19 4.87 -7.35
CA GLY A 76 -9.55 6.03 -6.54
C GLY A 76 -8.44 7.07 -6.60
N GLY A 77 -8.81 8.35 -6.62
CA GLY A 77 -7.87 9.47 -6.54
C GLY A 77 -8.20 10.35 -5.36
N GLY A 78 -7.18 10.80 -4.63
CA GLY A 78 -7.28 11.78 -3.56
C GLY A 78 -6.37 12.97 -3.83
N LEU A 79 -6.74 14.12 -3.29
CA LEU A 79 -5.91 15.31 -3.27
C LEU A 79 -5.69 15.66 -1.80
N ARG A 80 -4.43 15.82 -1.42
CA ARG A 80 -4.03 16.26 -0.08
C ARG A 80 -3.52 17.69 -0.18
N TRP A 81 -4.27 18.61 0.42
CA TRP A 81 -3.87 20.00 0.58
C TRP A 81 -3.47 20.23 2.03
N GLN A 82 -2.30 20.82 2.26
CA GLN A 82 -1.82 21.22 3.59
C GLN A 82 -1.60 22.73 3.59
N PHE A 83 -2.34 23.49 4.40
CA PHE A 83 -2.28 24.96 4.48
C PHE A 83 -1.34 25.42 5.60
#